data_AF-A0A9Q0D0H8-F1
#
_entry.id   AF-A0A9Q0D0H8-F1
#
_cell.length_a   1.000
_cell.length_b   1.000
_cell.length_c   1.000
_cell.angle_alpha   90.00
_cell.angle_beta   90.00
_cell.angle_gamma   90.00
#
_symmetry.space_group_name_H-M   'P 1'
#
loop_
_entity.id
_entity.type
_entity.pdbx_description
1 polymer ?
#
loop_
_entity_poly.entity_id
_entity_poly.type
_entity_poly.pdbx_seq_one_letter_code
_entity_poly.pdbx_strand_id
1 'polypeptide(L)'
;MNWVTDESDDSDVDLSWLQNDDNPPLPPSLTQAPSNQALQDGAGAPTSSLVPKFLDMGFSPKMVADAIKKNGDGNYESILEDLLTYKMLEETPLANEGNEENTPSDENDWGDDDSSGIDDFDDMDFELEMSGQASFRKKLRTLEEMGFSRDAASSAIERCGEDVPIFELADSIYAAQTAEKEGGVWEYDGFNSDKKKEGDKYDPFSHNNKRQRCDGASSSRHRNSTQMRERLKRAYHQPAKTSRRCGGDGDAVGELDSLNLPNPMVGFGLPTDPGRQLYRDIPKEAQGPPYFFYENVALTPKGVWPTISRFLYGISPEFVDSKFFSAACRKRGYIHNLPIANRFCLEPIPRKTILDAFPSARAHWPTWDTRTQFNCLQTCIGSAQLTERIRAKLVASDDPPPPDVIRWVMYECRKWNLIWVGQNRVAPLEPDEVEYLLGFPRDHTRGWSRTERYKSLGNSFQVDTVAYQLSVLRDLYPNGIRVLSLFSGIGGAEVALHRLGIKMTAVLSVEISPINRTILRSWWDQTGQVGELEEVDDVQCVTDAVLERFIARHGGFDLVIGGSPCNNLAGSNRHHRDGLSGEHSSLFYHYFRILDVVRNLMARY
;
A
#
# COMPACT_ATOMS: atom_id res chain seq x y z
N MET A 1 -42.37 -2.61 -49.89
CA MET A 1 -42.70 -3.92 -50.49
C MET A 1 -41.93 -4.97 -49.72
N ASN A 2 -42.67 -5.82 -49.02
CA ASN A 2 -42.20 -6.95 -48.19
C ASN A 2 -41.71 -8.12 -49.04
N TRP A 3 -41.04 -9.08 -48.36
CA TRP A 3 -40.95 -10.56 -48.50
C TRP A 3 -39.50 -10.93 -48.05
N VAL A 4 -39.15 -11.46 -46.86
CA VAL A 4 -39.66 -12.50 -45.93
C VAL A 4 -39.36 -13.95 -46.39
N THR A 5 -38.59 -14.67 -45.55
CA THR A 5 -38.50 -16.15 -45.23
C THR A 5 -37.98 -17.13 -46.31
N ASP A 6 -37.38 -18.30 -46.05
CA ASP A 6 -36.89 -19.05 -44.86
C ASP A 6 -36.00 -20.25 -45.31
N GLU A 7 -35.41 -20.93 -44.31
CA GLU A 7 -35.20 -22.41 -44.19
C GLU A 7 -34.08 -23.20 -44.92
N SER A 8 -33.16 -23.70 -44.07
CA SER A 8 -32.59 -25.07 -43.90
C SER A 8 -32.46 -26.08 -45.05
N ASP A 9 -31.29 -26.73 -45.14
CA ASP A 9 -31.17 -28.20 -44.95
C ASP A 9 -29.72 -28.70 -44.72
N ASP A 10 -29.61 -29.78 -43.95
CA ASP A 10 -28.42 -30.56 -43.55
C ASP A 10 -27.88 -31.45 -44.70
N SER A 11 -26.56 -31.76 -44.67
CA SER A 11 -26.07 -33.05 -45.15
C SER A 11 -24.68 -33.42 -44.59
N ASP A 12 -24.71 -34.50 -43.79
CA ASP A 12 -23.69 -35.49 -43.45
C ASP A 12 -22.35 -35.48 -44.21
N VAL A 13 -21.24 -35.58 -43.46
CA VAL A 13 -20.04 -36.29 -43.92
C VAL A 13 -19.52 -37.22 -42.82
N ASP A 14 -19.41 -38.47 -43.23
CA ASP A 14 -19.17 -39.72 -42.53
C ASP A 14 -17.75 -39.89 -41.96
N LEU A 15 -17.68 -40.51 -40.77
CA LEU A 15 -16.49 -40.99 -40.07
C LEU A 15 -16.38 -42.50 -40.26
N SER A 16 -15.45 -42.96 -41.11
CA SER A 16 -14.67 -44.17 -40.83
C SER A 16 -13.67 -44.46 -41.95
N TRP A 17 -12.38 -44.51 -41.63
CA TRP A 17 -11.50 -45.67 -41.89
C TRP A 17 -10.31 -45.59 -40.93
N LEU A 18 -10.05 -46.72 -40.29
CA LEU A 18 -9.16 -46.97 -39.16
C LEU A 18 -7.70 -47.25 -39.56
N GLN A 19 -6.82 -47.05 -38.58
CA GLN A 19 -5.59 -47.81 -38.27
C GLN A 19 -4.33 -47.62 -39.15
N ASN A 20 -3.27 -47.09 -38.53
CA ASN A 20 -2.18 -47.94 -38.01
C ASN A 20 -1.24 -47.17 -37.06
N ASP A 21 -0.73 -47.94 -36.10
CA ASP A 21 0.11 -47.62 -34.95
C ASP A 21 1.50 -47.06 -35.29
N ASP A 22 2.05 -46.22 -34.39
CA ASP A 22 3.40 -46.39 -33.84
C ASP A 22 3.67 -45.37 -32.73
N ASN A 23 3.77 -45.84 -31.48
CA ASN A 23 4.13 -45.07 -30.29
C ASN A 23 5.35 -45.78 -29.62
N PRO A 24 6.45 -45.09 -29.29
CA PRO A 24 7.63 -45.73 -28.70
C PRO A 24 7.54 -45.93 -27.17
N PRO A 25 8.32 -46.87 -26.58
CA PRO A 25 7.94 -47.60 -25.36
C PRO A 25 8.55 -47.05 -24.05
N LEU A 26 7.85 -47.33 -22.95
CA LEU A 26 8.28 -47.24 -21.55
C LEU A 26 9.12 -48.47 -21.14
N PRO A 27 10.05 -48.34 -20.16
CA PRO A 27 10.83 -49.47 -19.66
C PRO A 27 10.09 -50.30 -18.57
N PRO A 28 10.48 -51.58 -18.38
CA PRO A 28 9.62 -52.60 -17.78
C PRO A 28 9.87 -52.88 -16.30
N SER A 29 8.81 -53.35 -15.64
CA SER A 29 8.81 -54.04 -14.33
C SER A 29 8.69 -55.56 -14.51
N LEU A 30 9.07 -56.32 -13.45
CA LEU A 30 8.86 -57.75 -13.10
C LEU A 30 10.24 -58.39 -12.75
N THR A 31 10.49 -59.13 -11.65
CA THR A 31 9.64 -59.99 -10.82
C THR A 31 10.35 -60.48 -9.54
N GLN A 32 9.55 -60.84 -8.52
CA GLN A 32 9.72 -61.89 -7.48
C GLN A 32 10.49 -61.62 -6.16
N ALA A 33 9.77 -61.94 -5.05
CA ALA A 33 10.19 -62.03 -3.65
C ALA A 33 10.89 -63.38 -3.34
N PRO A 34 11.56 -63.58 -2.18
CA PRO A 34 10.96 -63.77 -0.84
C PRO A 34 11.77 -63.01 0.27
N SER A 35 11.53 -62.95 1.59
CA SER A 35 10.90 -63.80 2.60
C SER A 35 10.65 -62.98 3.88
N ASN A 36 9.65 -63.38 4.68
CA ASN A 36 9.39 -62.88 6.04
C ASN A 36 10.51 -63.24 7.03
N GLN A 37 10.89 -62.30 7.90
CA GLN A 37 11.15 -62.56 9.33
C GLN A 37 11.18 -61.26 10.15
N ALA A 38 10.44 -61.26 11.25
CA ALA A 38 10.26 -60.18 12.21
C ALA A 38 11.45 -60.08 13.19
N LEU A 39 11.68 -58.88 13.76
CA LEU A 39 11.85 -58.61 15.21
C LEU A 39 12.25 -57.14 15.48
N GLN A 40 11.32 -56.45 16.16
CA GLN A 40 11.49 -55.53 17.31
C GLN A 40 12.51 -54.37 17.33
N ASP A 41 11.93 -53.20 17.61
CA ASP A 41 12.31 -52.17 18.59
C ASP A 41 13.58 -51.32 18.39
N GLY A 42 13.35 -50.01 18.20
CA GLY A 42 14.36 -48.96 18.28
C GLY A 42 13.92 -47.63 17.68
N ALA A 43 12.84 -47.03 18.20
CA ALA A 43 12.43 -45.67 17.82
C ALA A 43 13.45 -44.63 18.31
N GLY A 44 14.39 -44.24 17.45
CA GLY A 44 15.20 -43.03 17.62
C GLY A 44 14.59 -41.90 16.81
N ALA A 45 13.86 -40.98 17.46
CA ALA A 45 13.41 -39.74 16.82
C ALA A 45 14.61 -38.83 16.50
N PRO A 46 14.60 -38.07 15.39
CA PRO A 46 15.63 -37.07 15.14
C PRO A 46 15.46 -35.93 16.14
N THR A 47 16.45 -35.72 17.02
CA THR A 47 16.44 -34.63 17.99
C THR A 47 16.84 -33.33 17.30
N SER A 48 15.85 -32.47 17.08
CA SER A 48 16.03 -31.06 16.70
C SER A 48 16.83 -30.32 17.79
N SER A 49 17.76 -29.46 17.38
CA SER A 49 18.58 -28.64 18.30
C SER A 49 17.77 -27.59 19.08
N LEU A 50 16.50 -27.35 18.70
CA LEU A 50 15.62 -26.35 19.30
C LEU A 50 14.71 -26.91 20.39
N VAL A 51 14.49 -28.24 20.43
CA VAL A 51 13.62 -28.91 21.41
C VAL A 51 13.99 -28.57 22.87
N PRO A 52 15.28 -28.61 23.28
CA PRO A 52 15.63 -28.31 24.67
C PRO A 52 15.29 -26.87 25.09
N LYS A 53 15.40 -25.91 24.16
CA LYS A 53 15.12 -24.50 24.45
C LYS A 53 13.65 -24.23 24.74
N PHE A 54 12.74 -24.89 24.03
CA PHE A 54 11.30 -24.71 24.26
C PHE A 54 10.81 -25.45 25.51
N LEU A 55 11.47 -26.55 25.90
CA LEU A 55 11.19 -27.21 27.17
C LEU A 55 11.63 -26.35 28.37
N ASP A 56 12.79 -25.68 28.28
CA ASP A 56 13.25 -24.74 29.32
C ASP A 56 12.33 -23.51 29.47
N MET A 57 11.61 -23.13 28.41
CA MET A 57 10.57 -22.08 28.46
C MET A 57 9.24 -22.55 29.07
N GLY A 58 9.13 -23.82 29.47
CA GLY A 58 7.97 -24.38 30.16
C GLY A 58 6.86 -24.90 29.23
N PHE A 59 7.15 -25.16 27.95
CA PHE A 59 6.19 -25.80 27.03
C PHE A 59 6.25 -27.32 27.15
N SER A 60 5.10 -28.01 26.93
CA SER A 60 5.07 -29.46 27.04
C SER A 60 5.79 -30.15 25.88
N PRO A 61 6.45 -31.30 26.09
CA PRO A 61 7.15 -32.02 25.01
C PRO A 61 6.25 -32.38 23.82
N LYS A 62 4.96 -32.59 24.06
CA LYS A 62 3.98 -32.91 23.02
C LYS A 62 3.70 -31.71 22.12
N MET A 63 3.47 -30.53 22.69
CA MET A 63 3.25 -29.29 21.92
C MET A 63 4.47 -28.92 21.06
N VAL A 64 5.68 -29.10 21.62
CA VAL A 64 6.94 -28.82 20.91
C VAL A 64 7.13 -29.78 19.73
N ALA A 65 6.80 -31.07 19.89
CA ALA A 65 6.87 -32.04 18.81
C ALA A 65 5.87 -31.72 17.68
N ASP A 66 4.63 -31.34 18.03
CA ASP A 66 3.60 -31.02 17.05
C ASP A 66 3.91 -29.71 16.29
N ALA A 67 4.42 -28.69 16.99
CA ALA A 67 4.84 -27.43 16.38
C ALA A 67 6.05 -27.60 15.42
N ILE A 68 7.03 -28.44 15.78
CA ILE A 68 8.18 -28.74 14.91
C ILE A 68 7.75 -29.58 13.69
N LYS A 69 6.82 -30.52 13.87
CA LYS A 69 6.27 -31.32 12.76
C LYS A 69 5.52 -30.44 11.75
N LYS A 70 4.84 -29.39 12.21
CA LYS A 70 4.07 -28.46 11.38
C LYS A 70 4.97 -27.46 10.64
N ASN A 71 5.96 -26.88 11.32
CA ASN A 71 6.74 -25.75 10.79
C ASN A 71 8.14 -26.11 10.27
N GLY A 72 8.60 -27.34 10.55
CA GLY A 72 9.96 -27.78 10.24
C GLY A 72 11.02 -27.18 11.18
N ASP A 73 12.19 -27.82 11.28
CA ASP A 73 13.26 -27.49 12.26
C ASP A 73 14.07 -26.21 11.93
N GLY A 74 13.62 -25.40 10.96
CA GLY A 74 14.36 -24.25 10.45
C GLY A 74 13.86 -22.88 10.93
N ASN A 75 12.68 -22.81 11.54
CA ASN A 75 12.01 -21.55 11.82
C ASN A 75 11.55 -21.43 13.28
N TYR A 76 12.44 -20.91 14.13
CA TYR A 76 12.22 -20.72 15.57
C TYR A 76 10.99 -19.85 15.87
N GLU A 77 10.75 -18.83 15.07
CA GLU A 77 9.70 -17.82 15.30
C GLU A 77 8.30 -18.41 15.08
N SER A 78 8.10 -19.14 13.97
CA SER A 78 6.83 -19.83 13.71
C SER A 78 6.56 -20.97 14.69
N ILE A 79 7.59 -21.67 15.17
CA ILE A 79 7.42 -22.69 16.23
C ILE A 79 6.99 -22.04 17.55
N LEU A 80 7.57 -20.90 17.92
CA LEU A 80 7.22 -20.20 19.15
C LEU A 80 5.79 -19.64 19.11
N GLU A 81 5.37 -19.09 17.97
CA GLU A 81 4.01 -18.57 17.77
C GLU A 81 2.94 -19.66 17.91
N ASP A 82 3.15 -20.82 17.29
CA ASP A 82 2.25 -21.97 17.44
C ASP A 82 2.23 -22.49 18.90
N LEU A 83 3.38 -22.51 19.58
CA LEU A 83 3.46 -22.94 20.99
C LEU A 83 2.72 -22.00 21.95
N LEU A 84 2.81 -20.69 21.73
CA LEU A 84 2.06 -19.69 22.49
C LEU A 84 0.56 -19.82 22.22
N THR A 85 0.19 -20.09 20.97
CA THR A 85 -1.20 -20.31 20.57
C THR A 85 -1.78 -21.56 21.25
N TYR A 86 -1.07 -22.69 21.22
CA TYR A 86 -1.50 -23.90 21.93
C TYR A 86 -1.64 -23.68 23.43
N LYS A 87 -0.77 -22.87 24.05
CA LYS A 87 -0.85 -22.55 25.47
C LYS A 87 -2.05 -21.67 25.82
N MET A 88 -2.40 -20.71 24.96
CA MET A 88 -3.60 -19.89 25.10
C MET A 88 -4.90 -20.71 25.01
N LEU A 89 -4.90 -21.78 24.21
CA LEU A 89 -6.04 -22.68 24.08
C LEU A 89 -6.20 -23.60 25.30
N GLU A 90 -5.10 -23.99 25.97
CA GLU A 90 -5.13 -24.84 27.17
C GLU A 90 -5.61 -24.11 28.45
N GLU A 91 -5.61 -22.77 28.50
CA GLU A 91 -5.95 -21.98 29.70
C GLU A 91 -7.43 -21.55 29.82
N THR A 92 -8.34 -22.10 29.01
CA THR A 92 -9.79 -21.83 29.15
C THR A 92 -10.44 -22.80 30.16
N PRO A 93 -11.03 -22.33 31.29
CA PRO A 93 -11.66 -23.22 32.26
C PRO A 93 -13.08 -23.62 31.83
N LEU A 94 -13.30 -24.93 31.67
CA LEU A 94 -14.62 -25.55 31.55
C LEU A 94 -15.33 -25.62 32.92
N ALA A 95 -16.64 -25.31 32.91
CA ALA A 95 -17.56 -25.63 34.00
C ALA A 95 -18.67 -26.59 33.50
N ASN A 96 -19.16 -27.41 34.42
CA ASN A 96 -19.58 -28.81 34.23
C ASN A 96 -21.12 -29.04 34.14
N GLU A 97 -21.48 -30.13 33.45
CA GLU A 97 -22.59 -31.11 33.63
C GLU A 97 -24.08 -30.86 33.30
N GLY A 98 -24.67 -31.83 32.54
CA GLY A 98 -26.12 -32.06 32.42
C GLY A 98 -26.65 -32.98 31.26
N ASN A 99 -26.25 -34.26 31.22
CA ASN A 99 -26.86 -35.51 30.65
C ASN A 99 -27.80 -35.61 29.41
N GLU A 100 -27.40 -36.57 28.55
CA GLU A 100 -28.11 -37.70 27.88
C GLU A 100 -28.78 -37.62 26.46
N GLU A 101 -28.08 -38.30 25.54
CA GLU A 101 -28.49 -39.35 24.57
C GLU A 101 -28.77 -39.08 23.06
N ASN A 102 -27.88 -39.71 22.26
CA ASN A 102 -27.99 -40.37 20.94
C ASN A 102 -27.69 -39.62 19.60
N THR A 103 -26.61 -40.10 18.97
CA THR A 103 -25.93 -39.83 17.67
C THR A 103 -26.65 -40.41 16.43
N PRO A 104 -26.17 -40.26 15.14
CA PRO A 104 -25.06 -39.45 14.58
C PRO A 104 -25.34 -38.75 13.20
N SER A 105 -24.28 -38.12 12.64
CA SER A 105 -24.07 -37.54 11.28
C SER A 105 -24.65 -36.13 11.09
N ASP A 106 -23.90 -35.09 10.67
CA ASP A 106 -22.84 -35.00 9.66
C ASP A 106 -21.78 -33.92 9.97
N GLU A 107 -20.56 -34.14 9.49
CA GLU A 107 -19.43 -33.20 9.52
C GLU A 107 -19.69 -31.97 8.65
N ASN A 108 -19.44 -30.77 9.20
CA ASN A 108 -18.80 -29.60 8.57
C ASN A 108 -19.09 -28.34 9.42
N ASP A 109 -18.14 -27.91 10.25
CA ASP A 109 -18.16 -26.56 10.82
C ASP A 109 -16.72 -26.02 10.93
N TRP A 110 -16.44 -25.01 10.12
CA TRP A 110 -15.29 -24.12 10.23
C TRP A 110 -15.86 -22.73 10.43
N GLY A 111 -15.75 -22.19 11.65
CA GLY A 111 -16.17 -20.84 11.99
C GLY A 111 -15.32 -20.27 13.12
N ASP A 112 -14.77 -19.08 12.84
CA ASP A 112 -14.58 -17.89 13.72
C ASP A 112 -13.39 -17.10 13.15
N ASP A 113 -13.57 -16.07 12.31
CA ASP A 113 -14.17 -14.74 12.55
C ASP A 113 -13.62 -14.05 13.80
N ASP A 114 -12.39 -13.53 13.69
CA ASP A 114 -11.93 -12.46 14.56
C ASP A 114 -12.16 -11.11 13.88
N SER A 115 -13.32 -10.54 14.19
CA SER A 115 -13.69 -9.16 13.95
C SER A 115 -13.34 -8.34 15.19
N SER A 116 -12.30 -7.51 15.12
CA SER A 116 -12.26 -6.30 15.95
C SER A 116 -11.44 -5.16 15.35
N GLY A 117 -12.08 -3.97 15.34
CA GLY A 117 -11.43 -2.66 15.36
C GLY A 117 -11.23 -1.96 14.02
N ILE A 118 -12.13 -1.02 13.68
CA ILE A 118 -11.82 0.35 13.21
C ILE A 118 -13.14 1.15 13.20
N ASP A 119 -13.28 1.99 14.23
CA ASP A 119 -13.80 3.36 14.14
C ASP A 119 -12.57 4.28 13.81
N ASP A 120 -12.63 5.40 13.09
CA ASP A 120 -13.64 6.47 13.01
C ASP A 120 -13.74 7.05 11.59
N PHE A 121 -14.97 7.46 11.21
CA PHE A 121 -15.26 8.46 10.18
C PHE A 121 -16.29 9.44 10.76
N ASP A 122 -15.86 10.68 11.01
CA ASP A 122 -16.61 11.93 11.21
C ASP A 122 -17.95 11.88 11.99
N ASP A 123 -17.90 12.01 13.32
CA ASP A 123 -18.94 12.64 14.18
C ASP A 123 -18.26 13.29 15.40
N MET A 124 -17.80 14.55 15.26
CA MET A 124 -16.82 15.17 16.17
C MET A 124 -17.37 16.10 17.27
N ASP A 125 -18.66 16.07 17.64
CA ASP A 125 -19.20 17.09 18.56
C ASP A 125 -20.07 16.58 19.74
N PHE A 126 -20.16 15.29 20.06
CA PHE A 126 -21.03 14.84 21.16
C PHE A 126 -20.47 13.80 22.16
N GLU A 127 -19.34 13.13 21.89
CA GLU A 127 -18.85 12.02 22.75
C GLU A 127 -17.67 12.37 23.68
N LEU A 128 -17.24 13.63 23.74
CA LEU A 128 -15.95 14.02 24.31
C LEU A 128 -15.89 14.08 25.86
N GLU A 129 -16.94 13.73 26.59
CA GLU A 129 -16.97 13.93 28.05
C GLU A 129 -17.08 12.65 28.92
N MET A 130 -17.21 11.45 28.34
CA MET A 130 -17.42 10.22 29.13
C MET A 130 -16.40 9.07 28.90
N SER A 131 -15.48 9.15 27.93
CA SER A 131 -14.56 8.05 27.60
C SER A 131 -13.23 8.05 28.38
N GLY A 132 -12.70 9.21 28.77
CA GLY A 132 -11.37 9.33 29.41
C GLY A 132 -11.25 8.58 30.74
N GLN A 133 -12.27 8.66 31.61
CA GLN A 133 -12.22 8.03 32.94
C GLN A 133 -12.22 6.49 32.92
N ALA A 134 -12.74 5.87 31.85
CA ALA A 134 -12.76 4.41 31.73
C ALA A 134 -11.39 3.85 31.30
N SER A 135 -10.68 4.58 30.41
CA SER A 135 -9.33 4.22 29.93
C SER A 135 -8.30 4.27 31.05
N PHE A 136 -8.30 5.37 31.84
CA PHE A 136 -7.41 5.55 32.99
C PHE A 136 -7.51 4.39 34.00
N ARG A 137 -8.74 4.01 34.38
CA ARG A 137 -8.99 2.94 35.35
C ARG A 137 -8.55 1.55 34.85
N LYS A 138 -8.66 1.29 33.55
CA LYS A 138 -8.24 0.01 32.95
C LYS A 138 -6.72 -0.12 32.97
N LYS A 139 -5.99 0.91 32.55
CA LYS A 139 -4.52 0.92 32.55
C LYS A 139 -3.93 0.85 33.96
N LEU A 140 -4.55 1.54 34.92
CA LEU A 140 -4.13 1.48 36.33
C LEU A 140 -4.22 0.05 36.87
N ARG A 141 -5.32 -0.67 36.62
CA ARG A 141 -5.52 -2.05 37.08
C ARG A 141 -4.50 -3.02 36.47
N THR A 142 -4.22 -2.90 35.17
CA THR A 142 -3.26 -3.78 34.50
C THR A 142 -1.84 -3.58 35.01
N LEU A 143 -1.44 -2.35 35.35
CA LEU A 143 -0.12 -2.09 35.95
C LEU A 143 -0.03 -2.64 37.39
N GLU A 144 -1.13 -2.64 38.15
CA GLU A 144 -1.18 -3.31 39.46
C GLU A 144 -1.05 -4.83 39.35
N GLU A 145 -1.70 -5.45 38.34
CA GLU A 145 -1.58 -6.87 38.03
C GLU A 145 -0.16 -7.27 37.60
N MET A 146 0.60 -6.34 36.98
CA MET A 146 2.02 -6.49 36.68
C MET A 146 2.95 -6.32 37.90
N GLY A 147 2.39 -6.04 39.09
CA GLY A 147 3.12 -5.95 40.35
C GLY A 147 3.65 -4.56 40.72
N PHE A 148 3.27 -3.50 39.99
CA PHE A 148 3.62 -2.12 40.35
C PHE A 148 2.68 -1.56 41.43
N SER A 149 3.17 -0.63 42.27
CA SER A 149 2.31 0.04 43.25
C SER A 149 1.33 1.00 42.56
N ARG A 150 0.13 1.14 43.13
CA ARG A 150 -0.91 2.06 42.64
C ARG A 150 -0.38 3.48 42.42
N ASP A 151 0.42 3.98 43.36
CA ASP A 151 0.95 5.34 43.32
C ASP A 151 1.98 5.52 42.20
N ALA A 152 2.81 4.51 41.93
CA ALA A 152 3.78 4.53 40.83
C ALA A 152 3.09 4.44 39.47
N ALA A 153 2.06 3.59 39.36
CA ALA A 153 1.23 3.45 38.17
C ALA A 153 0.44 4.72 37.85
N SER A 154 -0.20 5.33 38.86
CA SER A 154 -0.91 6.61 38.70
C SER A 154 0.04 7.73 38.28
N SER A 155 1.20 7.84 38.94
CA SER A 155 2.21 8.85 38.61
C SER A 155 2.81 8.67 37.21
N ALA A 156 2.91 7.43 36.72
CA ALA A 156 3.36 7.15 35.35
C ALA A 156 2.31 7.53 34.30
N ILE A 157 1.03 7.26 34.55
CA ILE A 157 -0.06 7.64 33.65
C ILE A 157 -0.19 9.17 33.58
N GLU A 158 -0.08 9.88 34.70
CA GLU A 158 -0.11 11.34 34.72
C GLU A 158 1.10 11.98 34.01
N ARG A 159 2.29 11.36 34.10
CA ARG A 159 3.53 11.88 33.49
C ARG A 159 3.62 11.60 31.99
N CYS A 160 3.23 10.40 31.57
CA CYS A 160 3.38 9.95 30.19
C CYS A 160 2.11 10.22 29.35
N GLY A 161 0.96 10.39 29.99
CA GLY A 161 -0.34 10.60 29.33
C GLY A 161 -1.16 9.32 29.20
N GLU A 162 -2.48 9.48 29.19
CA GLU A 162 -3.43 8.36 29.16
C GLU A 162 -3.43 7.57 27.85
N ASP A 163 -2.85 8.08 26.78
CA ASP A 163 -2.80 7.44 25.45
C ASP A 163 -1.59 6.52 25.25
N VAL A 164 -0.62 6.57 26.17
CA VAL A 164 0.63 5.80 26.09
C VAL A 164 0.38 4.31 26.35
N PRO A 165 0.99 3.39 25.57
CA PRO A 165 0.80 1.95 25.78
C PRO A 165 1.37 1.47 27.12
N ILE A 166 0.80 0.40 27.67
CA ILE A 166 1.10 -0.09 29.04
C ILE A 166 2.58 -0.43 29.24
N PHE A 167 3.27 -0.91 28.20
CA PHE A 167 4.70 -1.24 28.30
C PHE A 167 5.58 0.00 28.49
N GLU A 168 5.26 1.13 27.85
CA GLU A 168 5.99 2.39 28.05
C GLU A 168 5.73 2.97 29.44
N LEU A 169 4.52 2.79 29.98
CA LEU A 169 4.21 3.14 31.37
C LEU A 169 5.02 2.27 32.35
N ALA A 170 5.13 0.97 32.09
CA ALA A 170 5.94 0.05 32.88
C ALA A 170 7.44 0.40 32.82
N ASP A 171 7.96 0.73 31.64
CA ASP A 171 9.34 1.19 31.45
C ASP A 171 9.60 2.51 32.18
N SER A 172 8.63 3.45 32.19
CA SER A 172 8.74 4.70 32.95
C SER A 172 8.78 4.45 34.46
N ILE A 173 7.99 3.50 34.96
CA ILE A 173 8.01 3.12 36.38
C ILE A 173 9.36 2.48 36.73
N TYR A 174 9.86 1.59 35.86
CA TYR A 174 11.15 0.92 36.07
C TYR A 174 12.32 1.91 36.06
N ALA A 175 12.31 2.87 35.12
CA ALA A 175 13.30 3.94 35.02
C ALA A 175 13.27 4.86 36.27
N ALA A 176 12.09 5.17 36.81
CA ALA A 176 11.97 5.95 38.04
C ALA A 176 12.50 5.18 39.26
N GLN A 177 12.18 3.88 39.37
CA GLN A 177 12.65 3.02 40.47
C GLN A 177 14.16 2.75 40.44
N THR A 178 14.77 2.76 39.26
CA THR A 178 16.24 2.63 39.10
C THR A 178 16.94 3.95 39.42
N ALA A 179 16.37 5.10 39.05
CA ALA A 179 16.89 6.41 39.41
C ALA A 179 16.88 6.67 40.95
N GLU A 180 15.90 6.12 41.68
CA GLU A 180 15.85 6.21 43.14
C GLU A 180 16.85 5.29 43.85
N LYS A 181 17.30 4.20 43.20
CA LYS A 181 18.26 3.24 43.77
C LYS A 181 19.74 3.63 43.54
N GLU A 182 20.03 4.56 42.64
CA GLU A 182 21.40 5.00 42.32
C GLU A 182 21.80 6.36 42.93
N GLY A 183 21.06 6.84 43.94
CA GLY A 183 21.32 8.10 44.65
C GLY A 183 22.32 8.03 45.83
N GLY A 184 23.41 7.25 45.73
CA GLY A 184 24.42 7.10 46.80
C GLY A 184 25.86 7.41 46.37
N VAL A 185 26.40 8.52 46.85
CA VAL A 185 27.78 9.07 46.69
C VAL A 185 28.91 8.06 46.91
N TRP A 186 29.99 8.08 46.10
CA TRP A 186 31.45 8.06 46.42
C TRP A 186 32.25 8.30 45.10
N GLU A 187 32.84 9.48 44.88
CA GLU A 187 34.23 9.90 45.18
C GLU A 187 35.29 9.41 44.16
N TYR A 188 36.04 10.39 43.64
CA TYR A 188 37.03 10.28 42.56
C TYR A 188 38.34 9.71 43.11
N ASP A 189 38.90 8.69 42.45
CA ASP A 189 40.35 8.46 42.48
C ASP A 189 40.81 7.76 41.20
N GLY A 190 41.82 8.35 40.55
CA GLY A 190 42.37 7.87 39.29
C GLY A 190 43.36 6.73 39.47
N PHE A 191 43.50 5.87 38.45
CA PHE A 191 44.81 5.36 38.06
C PHE A 191 44.84 4.91 36.59
N ASN A 192 45.95 5.26 35.98
CA ASN A 192 46.38 5.01 34.62
C ASN A 192 46.62 3.51 34.37
N SER A 193 46.17 2.94 33.26
CA SER A 193 46.96 1.97 32.48
C SER A 193 46.35 1.66 31.11
N ASP A 194 47.20 1.79 30.10
CA ASP A 194 47.01 1.44 28.71
C ASP A 194 46.51 0.01 28.48
N LYS A 195 45.43 -0.17 27.70
CA LYS A 195 45.32 -1.20 26.63
C LYS A 195 44.37 -0.76 25.51
N LYS A 196 44.93 -0.62 24.32
CA LYS A 196 44.23 -0.52 23.02
C LYS A 196 43.26 -1.71 22.82
N LYS A 197 42.03 -1.43 22.39
CA LYS A 197 41.29 -2.20 21.37
C LYS A 197 40.34 -1.26 20.60
N GLU A 198 40.50 -1.26 19.28
CA GLU A 198 39.54 -0.71 18.30
C GLU A 198 38.24 -1.52 18.31
N GLY A 199 37.11 -0.86 18.02
CA GLY A 199 35.78 -1.47 17.93
C GLY A 199 34.71 -0.50 17.39
N ASP A 200 34.70 -0.40 16.06
CA ASP A 200 33.63 -0.06 15.11
C ASP A 200 32.40 0.80 15.48
N LYS A 201 32.30 1.90 14.72
CA LYS A 201 31.06 2.62 14.43
C LYS A 201 30.18 1.80 13.49
N TYR A 202 28.90 1.71 13.83
CA TYR A 202 27.83 1.14 13.02
C TYR A 202 27.71 1.86 11.64
N ASP A 203 27.94 1.14 10.54
CA ASP A 203 27.67 1.57 9.15
C ASP A 203 26.44 0.79 8.63
N PRO A 204 25.29 1.46 8.36
CA PRO A 204 24.04 0.78 7.99
C PRO A 204 24.03 0.11 6.60
N PHE A 205 25.12 0.15 5.83
CA PHE A 205 25.15 -0.33 4.44
C PHE A 205 26.08 -1.53 4.18
N SER A 206 26.57 -2.20 5.22
CA SER A 206 27.31 -3.46 5.07
C SER A 206 26.37 -4.67 5.15
N HIS A 207 25.69 -4.97 4.05
CA HIS A 207 25.16 -6.32 3.82
C HIS A 207 25.71 -6.87 2.50
N ASN A 208 26.45 -7.97 2.64
CA ASN A 208 27.11 -8.71 1.57
C ASN A 208 26.07 -9.31 0.62
N ASN A 209 26.18 -8.93 -0.65
CA ASN A 209 25.49 -9.58 -1.77
C ASN A 209 26.10 -10.96 -2.07
N LYS A 210 25.27 -11.99 -2.26
CA LYS A 210 25.58 -13.05 -3.22
C LYS A 210 25.34 -12.49 -4.63
N ARG A 211 26.41 -12.04 -5.30
CA ARG A 211 26.36 -11.58 -6.69
C ARG A 211 26.54 -12.76 -7.65
N GLN A 212 25.61 -12.90 -8.58
CA GLN A 212 25.89 -13.51 -9.88
C GLN A 212 26.58 -12.46 -10.77
N ARG A 213 27.66 -12.88 -11.41
CA ARG A 213 28.71 -12.04 -11.98
C ARG A 213 28.40 -11.66 -13.43
N CYS A 214 28.49 -10.39 -13.78
CA CYS A 214 28.67 -9.92 -15.16
C CYS A 214 29.77 -8.85 -15.14
N ASP A 215 30.95 -9.20 -15.67
CA ASP A 215 32.16 -8.38 -15.67
C ASP A 215 32.14 -7.38 -16.84
N GLY A 216 32.70 -6.17 -16.64
CA GLY A 216 32.92 -5.22 -17.73
C GLY A 216 33.25 -3.76 -17.33
N ALA A 217 34.55 -3.51 -17.11
CA ALA A 217 35.31 -2.26 -17.28
C ALA A 217 34.96 -0.97 -16.49
N SER A 218 36.04 -0.23 -16.22
CA SER A 218 36.32 0.66 -15.09
C SER A 218 36.64 2.11 -15.48
N SER A 219 36.44 3.01 -14.52
CA SER A 219 37.39 4.09 -14.09
C SER A 219 36.78 5.51 -13.96
N SER A 220 35.61 5.80 -14.55
CA SER A 220 34.92 7.10 -14.34
C SER A 220 34.00 7.13 -13.08
N ARG A 221 33.69 5.97 -12.51
CA ARG A 221 32.57 5.74 -11.55
C ARG A 221 32.76 6.32 -10.14
N HIS A 222 33.98 6.70 -9.71
CA HIS A 222 34.24 7.05 -8.31
C HIS A 222 33.90 8.51 -7.93
N ARG A 223 33.77 9.42 -8.89
CA ARG A 223 33.43 10.83 -8.60
C ARG A 223 31.93 11.06 -8.35
N ASN A 224 31.03 10.38 -9.06
CA ASN A 224 29.58 10.62 -8.95
C ASN A 224 28.96 10.00 -7.67
N SER A 225 29.44 8.82 -7.25
CA SER A 225 28.98 8.14 -6.01
C SER A 225 29.26 8.97 -4.74
N THR A 226 30.42 9.63 -4.69
CA THR A 226 30.82 10.48 -3.57
C THR A 226 29.95 11.74 -3.47
N GLN A 227 29.59 12.34 -4.61
CA GLN A 227 28.75 13.53 -4.69
C GLN A 227 27.29 13.25 -4.30
N MET A 228 26.75 12.08 -4.69
CA MET A 228 25.45 11.58 -4.24
C MET A 228 25.44 11.34 -2.73
N ARG A 229 26.46 10.68 -2.19
CA ARG A 229 26.61 10.42 -0.74
C ARG A 229 26.71 11.72 0.05
N GLU A 230 27.36 12.75 -0.49
CA GLU A 230 27.39 14.08 0.12
C GLU A 230 26.06 14.83 0.05
N ARG A 231 25.32 14.76 -1.06
CA ARG A 231 23.98 15.36 -1.18
C ARG A 231 22.99 14.69 -0.23
N LEU A 232 23.02 13.36 -0.14
CA LEU A 232 22.24 12.58 0.83
C LEU A 232 22.60 12.96 2.27
N LYS A 233 23.89 13.06 2.60
CA LYS A 233 24.35 13.53 3.92
C LYS A 233 23.88 14.95 4.21
N ARG A 234 23.98 15.87 3.25
CA ARG A 234 23.50 17.26 3.38
C ARG A 234 21.98 17.35 3.55
N ALA A 235 21.22 16.56 2.81
CA ALA A 235 19.77 16.48 2.96
C ALA A 235 19.39 15.92 4.34
N TYR A 236 20.09 14.88 4.82
CA TYR A 236 19.84 14.27 6.12
C TYR A 236 20.17 15.20 7.31
N HIS A 237 21.21 16.04 7.19
CA HIS A 237 21.74 16.88 8.28
C HIS A 237 21.33 18.36 8.23
N GLN A 238 20.49 18.80 7.28
CA GLN A 238 19.99 20.18 7.28
C GLN A 238 18.77 20.33 8.20
N PRO A 239 18.84 21.16 9.26
CA PRO A 239 17.66 21.56 10.00
C PRO A 239 16.77 22.47 9.14
N ALA A 240 15.45 22.37 9.32
CA ALA A 240 14.47 23.17 8.61
C ALA A 240 14.77 24.67 8.79
N LYS A 241 15.11 25.36 7.70
CA LYS A 241 15.25 26.82 7.71
C LYS A 241 13.87 27.45 7.58
N THR A 242 13.27 27.82 8.71
CA THR A 242 12.16 28.76 8.76
C THR A 242 12.64 30.12 8.25
N SER A 243 12.00 30.63 7.19
CA SER A 243 12.18 32.00 6.69
C SER A 243 11.77 33.00 7.78
N ARG A 244 12.74 33.59 8.48
CA ARG A 244 12.51 34.72 9.40
C ARG A 244 12.18 35.97 8.58
N ARG A 245 10.93 36.44 8.67
CA ARG A 245 10.64 37.89 8.54
C ARG A 245 10.80 38.52 9.93
N CYS A 246 11.45 39.69 9.95
CA CYS A 246 11.79 40.41 11.17
C CYS A 246 10.56 41.14 11.76
N GLY A 247 10.42 41.08 13.08
CA GLY A 247 9.82 42.15 13.91
C GLY A 247 8.72 41.72 14.89
N GLY A 248 9.03 41.72 16.19
CA GLY A 248 8.07 41.93 17.29
C GLY A 248 7.91 40.78 18.29
N ASP A 249 8.25 41.04 19.55
CA ASP A 249 8.31 40.14 20.71
C ASP A 249 6.99 39.48 21.13
N GLY A 250 7.07 38.31 21.77
CA GLY A 250 6.00 37.73 22.58
C GLY A 250 5.97 36.20 22.56
N ASP A 251 6.15 35.58 23.71
CA ASP A 251 6.22 34.13 23.96
C ASP A 251 5.09 33.31 23.29
N ALA A 252 5.48 32.31 22.50
CA ALA A 252 4.64 31.15 22.18
C ALA A 252 5.55 29.98 21.81
N VAL A 253 5.70 29.03 22.73
CA VAL A 253 6.29 27.71 22.46
C VAL A 253 5.23 26.93 21.65
N GLY A 254 5.23 27.14 20.33
CA GLY A 254 4.23 26.59 19.41
C GLY A 254 4.51 25.13 19.05
N GLU A 255 3.52 24.29 19.31
CA GLU A 255 3.33 22.92 18.83
C GLU A 255 3.92 22.65 17.44
N LEU A 256 4.72 21.59 17.32
CA LEU A 256 5.15 21.10 16.02
C LEU A 256 3.96 20.37 15.37
N ASP A 257 3.21 21.15 14.59
CA ASP A 257 1.94 20.91 13.93
C ASP A 257 1.70 19.50 13.35
N SER A 258 0.45 19.06 13.49
CA SER A 258 -0.18 17.97 12.75
C SER A 258 -0.16 18.26 11.23
N LEU A 259 -0.27 17.21 10.38
CA LEU A 259 -0.39 17.39 8.93
C LEU A 259 -1.71 18.10 8.58
N ASN A 260 -1.69 19.43 8.54
CA ASN A 260 -2.83 20.26 8.17
C ASN A 260 -3.08 20.16 6.66
N LEU A 261 -3.89 19.17 6.25
CA LEU A 261 -4.33 19.03 4.86
C LEU A 261 -5.28 20.18 4.49
N PRO A 262 -5.13 20.81 3.31
CA PRO A 262 -6.05 21.87 2.88
C PRO A 262 -7.50 21.38 2.81
N ASN A 263 -8.45 22.19 3.31
CA ASN A 263 -9.87 21.95 3.14
C ASN A 263 -10.53 23.21 2.54
N PRO A 264 -11.01 23.18 1.28
CA PRO A 264 -11.09 22.01 0.39
C PRO A 264 -9.74 21.64 -0.26
N MET A 265 -9.52 20.34 -0.52
CA MET A 265 -8.33 19.80 -1.20
C MET A 265 -8.39 20.03 -2.73
N VAL A 266 -8.19 21.28 -3.15
CA VAL A 266 -8.33 21.74 -4.54
C VAL A 266 -7.00 21.93 -5.28
N GLY A 267 -5.88 21.57 -4.65
CA GLY A 267 -4.53 21.78 -5.17
C GLY A 267 -4.22 23.24 -5.47
N PHE A 268 -3.56 23.47 -6.61
CA PHE A 268 -3.22 24.80 -7.12
C PHE A 268 -4.31 25.40 -8.01
N GLY A 269 -5.53 24.88 -7.93
CA GLY A 269 -6.68 25.40 -8.67
C GLY A 269 -7.42 24.29 -9.40
N LEU A 270 -8.75 24.42 -9.44
CA LEU A 270 -9.62 23.54 -10.19
C LEU A 270 -9.97 24.15 -11.55
N PRO A 271 -10.41 23.32 -12.51
CA PRO A 271 -10.92 23.79 -13.80
C PRO A 271 -12.03 24.85 -13.69
N THR A 272 -12.80 24.80 -12.60
CA THR A 272 -13.91 25.72 -12.30
C THR A 272 -13.46 27.06 -11.72
N ASP A 273 -12.17 27.23 -11.46
CA ASP A 273 -11.58 28.45 -10.88
C ASP A 273 -10.39 28.97 -11.73
N PRO A 274 -10.63 29.38 -13.00
CA PRO A 274 -9.57 29.81 -13.91
C PRO A 274 -8.93 31.15 -13.52
N GLY A 275 -9.50 31.87 -12.55
CA GLY A 275 -9.04 33.20 -12.11
C GLY A 275 -8.02 33.18 -10.96
N ARG A 276 -7.80 32.03 -10.32
CA ARG A 276 -6.89 31.94 -9.17
C ARG A 276 -5.43 31.91 -9.61
N GLN A 277 -4.83 33.09 -9.71
CA GLN A 277 -3.40 33.23 -10.01
C GLN A 277 -2.56 32.89 -8.78
N LEU A 278 -2.21 31.62 -8.63
CA LEU A 278 -1.23 31.21 -7.63
C LEU A 278 0.18 31.46 -8.16
N TYR A 279 0.98 32.16 -7.38
CA TYR A 279 2.42 32.25 -7.62
C TYR A 279 3.11 31.13 -6.83
N ARG A 280 3.93 30.34 -7.54
CA ARG A 280 4.74 29.28 -6.96
C ARG A 280 6.18 29.48 -7.42
N ASP A 281 7.06 29.79 -6.47
CA ASP A 281 8.49 29.88 -6.76
C ASP A 281 9.09 28.47 -6.79
N ILE A 282 9.72 28.12 -7.91
CA ILE A 282 10.40 26.84 -8.09
C ILE A 282 11.90 27.12 -8.01
N PRO A 283 12.62 26.51 -7.04
CA PRO A 283 14.07 26.68 -6.91
C PRO A 283 14.78 26.43 -8.24
N LYS A 284 15.84 27.19 -8.51
CA LYS A 284 16.58 27.10 -9.79
C LYS A 284 17.07 25.68 -10.06
N GLU A 285 17.46 24.94 -9.03
CA GLU A 285 17.93 23.56 -9.12
C GLU A 285 16.82 22.57 -9.53
N ALA A 286 15.55 22.96 -9.37
CA ALA A 286 14.38 22.14 -9.64
C ALA A 286 13.64 22.53 -10.92
N GLN A 287 14.06 23.60 -11.61
CA GLN A 287 13.45 24.00 -12.88
C GLN A 287 13.64 22.92 -13.94
N GLY A 288 12.65 22.74 -14.81
CA GLY A 288 12.72 21.81 -15.94
C GLY A 288 13.51 22.38 -17.13
N PRO A 289 13.81 21.56 -18.15
CA PRO A 289 13.66 20.10 -18.16
C PRO A 289 14.79 19.36 -17.38
N PRO A 290 14.57 18.08 -17.00
CA PRO A 290 13.32 17.34 -17.10
C PRO A 290 12.27 17.91 -16.13
N TYR A 291 11.00 17.89 -16.55
CA TYR A 291 9.90 18.00 -15.61
C TYR A 291 9.81 16.70 -14.81
N PHE A 292 9.37 16.78 -13.56
CA PHE A 292 9.12 15.63 -12.72
C PHE A 292 7.77 15.74 -12.05
N PHE A 293 7.16 14.59 -11.81
CA PHE A 293 5.85 14.45 -11.20
C PHE A 293 5.82 13.22 -10.30
N TYR A 294 5.64 13.42 -9.00
CA TYR A 294 5.60 12.35 -8.02
C TYR A 294 4.29 12.38 -7.24
N GLU A 295 3.60 11.24 -7.16
CA GLU A 295 2.34 11.07 -6.43
C GLU A 295 2.52 10.20 -5.19
N ASN A 296 1.77 10.53 -4.14
CA ASN A 296 1.60 9.70 -2.96
C ASN A 296 0.25 9.96 -2.28
N VAL A 297 -0.18 9.05 -1.41
CA VAL A 297 -1.39 9.21 -0.58
C VAL A 297 -1.32 10.50 0.24
N ALA A 298 -2.42 11.27 0.32
CA ALA A 298 -2.41 12.53 1.06
C ALA A 298 -2.25 12.32 2.58
N LEU A 299 -2.99 11.34 3.13
CA LEU A 299 -3.02 10.99 4.54
C LEU A 299 -1.84 10.06 4.90
N THR A 300 -0.64 10.61 5.00
CA THR A 300 0.57 9.86 5.41
C THR A 300 0.88 10.03 6.89
N PRO A 301 1.67 9.14 7.51
CA PRO A 301 2.27 9.40 8.82
C PRO A 301 3.00 10.74 8.90
N LYS A 302 3.09 11.29 10.13
CA LYS A 302 3.79 12.56 10.39
C LYS A 302 5.24 12.48 9.90
N GLY A 303 5.71 13.53 9.25
CA GLY A 303 7.09 13.63 8.73
C GLY A 303 7.33 13.04 7.34
N VAL A 304 6.40 12.27 6.77
CA VAL A 304 6.53 11.74 5.40
C VAL A 304 6.56 12.85 4.36
N TRP A 305 5.53 13.70 4.28
CA TRP A 305 5.50 14.82 3.33
C TRP A 305 6.67 15.82 3.50
N PRO A 306 7.04 16.25 4.72
CA PRO A 306 8.26 17.04 4.92
C PRO A 306 9.52 16.36 4.36
N THR A 307 9.63 15.04 4.50
CA THR A 307 10.77 14.30 3.95
C THR A 307 10.73 14.26 2.43
N ILE A 308 9.59 13.88 1.83
CA ILE A 308 9.43 13.84 0.37
C ILE A 308 9.74 15.22 -0.23
N SER A 309 9.18 16.28 0.36
CA SER A 309 9.43 17.67 -0.05
C SER A 309 10.91 18.03 0.06
N ARG A 310 11.59 17.71 1.18
CA ARG A 310 13.03 17.96 1.36
C ARG A 310 13.88 17.33 0.27
N PHE A 311 13.59 16.08 -0.11
CA PHE A 311 14.31 15.38 -1.17
C PHE A 311 13.95 15.91 -2.57
N LEU A 312 12.70 16.29 -2.80
CA LEU A 312 12.23 16.89 -4.05
C LEU A 312 12.33 18.42 -4.02
N TYR A 313 13.53 18.91 -3.69
CA TYR A 313 13.94 20.33 -3.78
C TYR A 313 13.17 21.32 -2.90
N GLY A 314 12.56 20.87 -1.81
CA GLY A 314 11.75 21.71 -0.93
C GLY A 314 10.44 22.17 -1.56
N ILE A 315 10.00 21.53 -2.66
CA ILE A 315 8.75 21.88 -3.33
C ILE A 315 7.58 21.41 -2.47
N SER A 316 6.62 22.30 -2.22
CA SER A 316 5.39 21.97 -1.50
C SER A 316 4.49 21.05 -2.32
N PRO A 317 3.89 20.00 -1.71
CA PRO A 317 2.93 19.13 -2.39
C PRO A 317 1.64 19.86 -2.77
N GLU A 318 1.14 19.56 -3.96
CA GLU A 318 -0.20 19.90 -4.43
C GLU A 318 -1.17 18.84 -3.91
N PHE A 319 -1.98 19.17 -2.90
CA PHE A 319 -2.98 18.25 -2.35
C PHE A 319 -4.32 18.37 -3.06
N VAL A 320 -4.75 17.30 -3.74
CA VAL A 320 -5.98 17.25 -4.53
C VAL A 320 -6.82 16.04 -4.15
N ASP A 321 -8.13 16.23 -4.07
CA ASP A 321 -9.09 15.13 -4.03
C ASP A 321 -9.72 14.92 -5.41
N SER A 322 -9.58 13.71 -5.98
CA SER A 322 -10.16 13.39 -7.30
C SER A 322 -11.68 13.47 -7.35
N LYS A 323 -12.38 13.67 -6.22
CA LYS A 323 -13.82 13.96 -6.21
C LYS A 323 -14.24 15.18 -7.05
N PHE A 324 -13.29 16.07 -7.36
CA PHE A 324 -13.53 17.22 -8.23
C PHE A 324 -13.42 16.87 -9.73
N PHE A 325 -12.92 15.68 -10.06
CA PHE A 325 -12.64 15.18 -11.40
C PHE A 325 -13.46 13.93 -11.76
N SER A 326 -13.92 13.15 -10.78
CA SER A 326 -14.75 11.95 -11.00
C SER A 326 -15.78 11.76 -9.87
N ALA A 327 -16.63 10.72 -9.99
CA ALA A 327 -17.61 10.35 -8.98
C ALA A 327 -17.04 9.57 -7.78
N ALA A 328 -15.71 9.39 -7.71
CA ALA A 328 -15.03 8.71 -6.60
C ALA A 328 -13.97 9.61 -5.95
N CYS A 329 -13.99 9.70 -4.63
CA CYS A 329 -12.98 10.44 -3.88
C CYS A 329 -11.61 9.76 -3.98
N ARG A 330 -10.52 10.52 -4.13
CA ARG A 330 -9.15 9.99 -4.07
C ARG A 330 -8.21 11.11 -3.65
N LYS A 331 -8.00 11.22 -2.33
CA LYS A 331 -7.13 12.23 -1.71
C LYS A 331 -5.67 11.88 -1.95
N ARG A 332 -4.95 12.70 -2.73
CA ARG A 332 -3.53 12.53 -3.07
C ARG A 332 -2.74 13.82 -2.92
N GLY A 333 -1.44 13.69 -2.71
CA GLY A 333 -0.48 14.78 -2.82
C GLY A 333 0.42 14.55 -4.03
N TYR A 334 0.74 15.64 -4.73
CA TYR A 334 1.57 15.61 -5.92
C TYR A 334 2.73 16.60 -5.77
N ILE A 335 3.98 16.14 -5.89
CA ILE A 335 5.14 17.04 -5.96
C ILE A 335 5.66 17.04 -7.38
N HIS A 336 5.68 18.22 -7.99
CA HIS A 336 6.13 18.40 -9.37
C HIS A 336 6.73 19.79 -9.59
N ASN A 337 7.51 19.94 -10.64
CA ASN A 337 8.03 21.24 -11.10
C ASN A 337 7.28 21.80 -12.33
N LEU A 338 6.13 21.20 -12.70
CA LEU A 338 5.30 21.69 -13.81
C LEU A 338 4.78 23.12 -13.58
N PRO A 339 4.58 23.89 -14.67
CA PRO A 339 3.78 25.11 -14.63
C PRO A 339 2.35 24.83 -14.14
N ILE A 340 1.77 25.83 -13.47
CA ILE A 340 0.40 25.75 -12.93
C ILE A 340 -0.59 26.65 -13.66
N ALA A 341 -0.09 27.54 -14.53
CA ALA A 341 -0.90 28.38 -15.40
C ALA A 341 -1.35 27.59 -16.64
N ASN A 342 -2.51 27.97 -17.20
CA ASN A 342 -3.07 27.42 -18.44
C ASN A 342 -3.35 25.91 -18.41
N ARG A 343 -3.63 25.34 -17.24
CA ARG A 343 -4.15 23.97 -17.12
C ARG A 343 -5.56 23.90 -17.71
N PHE A 344 -5.90 22.76 -18.33
CA PHE A 344 -7.24 22.51 -18.88
C PHE A 344 -7.71 21.07 -18.61
N CYS A 345 -9.03 20.87 -18.59
CA CYS A 345 -9.66 19.57 -18.39
C CYS A 345 -9.60 18.69 -19.65
N LEU A 346 -9.55 17.37 -19.44
CA LEU A 346 -9.90 16.43 -20.49
C LEU A 346 -11.38 16.56 -20.86
N GLU A 347 -11.64 16.40 -22.15
CA GLU A 347 -12.99 16.25 -22.69
C GLU A 347 -13.23 14.78 -23.10
N PRO A 348 -14.46 14.24 -22.93
CA PRO A 348 -15.58 14.87 -22.23
C PRO A 348 -15.33 14.95 -20.71
N ILE A 349 -15.86 16.00 -20.06
CA ILE A 349 -15.79 16.14 -18.59
C ILE A 349 -16.46 14.93 -17.91
N PRO A 350 -15.76 14.20 -17.01
CA PRO A 350 -16.34 13.05 -16.33
C PRO A 350 -17.48 13.43 -15.38
N ARG A 351 -18.39 12.48 -15.16
CA ARG A 351 -19.49 12.63 -14.20
C ARG A 351 -18.96 12.61 -12.77
N LYS A 352 -19.45 13.51 -11.92
CA LYS A 352 -18.93 13.73 -10.56
C LYS A 352 -19.82 13.18 -9.45
N THR A 353 -21.00 12.66 -9.80
CA THR A 353 -21.91 12.02 -8.84
C THR A 353 -22.21 10.58 -9.23
N ILE A 354 -22.53 9.73 -8.25
CA ILE A 354 -22.86 8.32 -8.46
C ILE A 354 -24.02 8.18 -9.45
N LEU A 355 -25.10 8.94 -9.26
CA LEU A 355 -26.31 8.81 -10.07
C LEU A 355 -26.19 9.40 -11.47
N ASP A 356 -25.21 10.29 -11.71
CA ASP A 356 -24.87 10.74 -13.05
C ASP A 356 -23.93 9.76 -13.77
N ALA A 357 -23.03 9.12 -13.01
CA ALA A 357 -22.13 8.09 -13.50
C ALA A 357 -22.86 6.78 -13.82
N PHE A 358 -23.84 6.40 -12.99
CA PHE A 358 -24.59 5.15 -13.07
C PHE A 358 -26.11 5.43 -13.00
N PRO A 359 -26.74 5.90 -14.09
CA PRO A 359 -28.15 6.30 -14.08
C PRO A 359 -29.12 5.16 -13.74
N SER A 360 -28.74 3.90 -14.05
CA SER A 360 -29.52 2.70 -13.74
C SER A 360 -29.76 2.51 -12.24
N ALA A 361 -28.83 2.95 -11.39
CA ALA A 361 -28.97 2.84 -9.93
C ALA A 361 -30.09 3.72 -9.36
N ARG A 362 -30.50 4.77 -10.10
CA ARG A 362 -31.51 5.75 -9.63
C ARG A 362 -32.85 5.11 -9.29
N ALA A 363 -33.26 4.09 -10.03
CA ALA A 363 -34.54 3.41 -9.81
C ALA A 363 -34.60 2.65 -8.47
N HIS A 364 -33.44 2.35 -7.88
CA HIS A 364 -33.31 1.52 -6.68
C HIS A 364 -32.63 2.25 -5.54
N TRP A 365 -32.32 3.54 -5.71
CA TRP A 365 -31.60 4.34 -4.72
C TRP A 365 -32.53 4.71 -3.56
N PRO A 366 -32.30 4.24 -2.33
CA PRO A 366 -33.15 4.58 -1.21
C PRO A 366 -33.04 6.07 -0.85
N THR A 367 -34.14 6.66 -0.40
CA THR A 367 -34.17 8.09 0.00
C THR A 367 -33.26 8.41 1.19
N TRP A 368 -32.94 7.40 2.01
CA TRP A 368 -32.04 7.52 3.16
C TRP A 368 -30.56 7.30 2.82
N ASP A 369 -30.23 6.82 1.60
CA ASP A 369 -28.83 6.78 1.15
C ASP A 369 -28.44 8.15 0.57
N THR A 370 -27.71 8.91 1.37
CA THR A 370 -27.31 10.29 1.03
C THR A 370 -26.01 10.38 0.22
N ARG A 371 -25.40 9.27 -0.18
CA ARG A 371 -24.13 9.30 -0.90
C ARG A 371 -24.32 9.90 -2.29
N THR A 372 -23.54 10.94 -2.57
CA THR A 372 -23.41 11.52 -3.91
C THR A 372 -22.14 11.06 -4.61
N GLN A 373 -21.15 10.54 -3.88
CA GLN A 373 -19.84 10.11 -4.37
C GLN A 373 -19.40 8.81 -3.71
N PHE A 374 -18.59 8.03 -4.42
CA PHE A 374 -17.90 6.87 -3.85
C PHE A 374 -16.72 7.32 -2.99
N ASN A 375 -16.33 6.46 -2.06
CA ASN A 375 -15.08 6.58 -1.33
C ASN A 375 -13.89 6.18 -2.24
N CYS A 376 -12.67 6.25 -1.70
CA CYS A 376 -11.49 5.79 -2.42
C CYS A 376 -11.65 4.35 -2.88
N LEU A 377 -11.48 4.15 -4.19
CA LEU A 377 -11.52 2.83 -4.82
C LEU A 377 -10.39 1.97 -4.27
N GLN A 378 -10.74 0.77 -3.80
CA GLN A 378 -9.86 -0.16 -3.10
C GLN A 378 -9.33 -1.24 -4.04
N THR A 379 -8.37 -2.03 -3.56
CA THR A 379 -7.80 -3.19 -4.28
C THR A 379 -8.61 -4.48 -4.11
N CYS A 380 -9.61 -4.47 -3.22
CA CYS A 380 -10.53 -5.56 -2.93
C CYS A 380 -11.98 -5.06 -2.96
N ILE A 381 -12.91 -6.01 -3.04
CA ILE A 381 -14.36 -5.75 -3.12
C ILE A 381 -15.12 -6.49 -2.03
N GLY A 382 -16.32 -6.01 -1.72
CA GLY A 382 -17.23 -6.68 -0.80
C GLY A 382 -17.60 -8.09 -1.28
N SER A 383 -17.75 -9.02 -0.34
CA SER A 383 -18.07 -10.41 -0.64
C SER A 383 -19.55 -10.59 -1.02
N ALA A 384 -19.86 -11.66 -1.75
CA ALA A 384 -21.25 -12.01 -2.05
C ALA A 384 -22.07 -12.26 -0.77
N GLN A 385 -21.45 -12.89 0.24
CA GLN A 385 -22.06 -13.12 1.56
C GLN A 385 -22.46 -11.80 2.23
N LEU A 386 -21.61 -10.77 2.15
CA LEU A 386 -21.93 -9.44 2.69
C LEU A 386 -23.16 -8.85 1.99
N THR A 387 -23.22 -8.91 0.66
CA THR A 387 -24.37 -8.37 -0.09
C THR A 387 -25.67 -9.10 0.22
N GLU A 388 -25.61 -10.42 0.44
CA GLU A 388 -26.79 -11.21 0.84
C GLU A 388 -27.20 -10.93 2.29
N ARG A 389 -26.24 -10.72 3.22
CA ARG A 389 -26.53 -10.28 4.59
C ARG A 389 -27.24 -8.92 4.61
N ILE A 390 -26.79 -7.98 3.79
CA ILE A 390 -27.43 -6.66 3.63
C ILE A 390 -28.87 -6.85 3.14
N ARG A 391 -29.05 -7.64 2.08
CA ARG A 391 -30.37 -7.91 1.52
C ARG A 391 -31.30 -8.57 2.55
N ALA A 392 -30.86 -9.63 3.21
CA ALA A 392 -31.65 -10.36 4.18
C ALA A 392 -32.11 -9.44 5.33
N LYS A 393 -31.21 -8.60 5.83
CA LYS A 393 -31.52 -7.65 6.91
C LYS A 393 -32.52 -6.57 6.48
N LEU A 394 -32.41 -6.07 5.25
CA LEU A 394 -33.36 -5.12 4.69
C LEU A 394 -34.74 -5.74 4.41
N VAL A 395 -34.79 -6.99 3.93
CA VAL A 395 -36.05 -7.72 3.69
C VAL A 395 -36.77 -8.04 4.99
N ALA A 396 -36.03 -8.30 6.07
CA ALA A 396 -36.59 -8.55 7.39
C ALA A 396 -36.96 -7.27 8.17
N SER A 397 -36.69 -6.08 7.61
CA SER A 397 -36.96 -4.80 8.25
C SER A 397 -38.26 -4.18 7.76
N ASP A 398 -38.79 -3.22 8.54
CA ASP A 398 -39.86 -2.34 8.09
C ASP A 398 -39.42 -1.45 6.92
N ASP A 399 -40.38 -0.82 6.24
CA ASP A 399 -40.13 0.17 5.19
C ASP A 399 -40.64 1.56 5.64
N PRO A 400 -39.76 2.51 6.00
CA PRO A 400 -38.30 2.45 5.94
C PRO A 400 -37.66 1.60 7.07
N PRO A 401 -36.43 1.07 6.86
CA PRO A 401 -35.74 0.27 7.87
C PRO A 401 -35.42 1.06 9.15
N PRO A 402 -35.29 0.39 10.32
CA PRO A 402 -34.88 1.04 11.56
C PRO A 402 -33.52 1.75 11.45
N PRO A 403 -33.27 2.83 12.22
CA PRO A 403 -32.05 3.64 12.13
C PRO A 403 -30.74 2.84 12.28
N ASP A 404 -30.69 1.82 13.13
CA ASP A 404 -29.50 0.99 13.34
C ASP A 404 -29.20 0.10 12.12
N VAL A 405 -30.25 -0.38 11.44
CA VAL A 405 -30.10 -1.13 10.18
C VAL A 405 -29.56 -0.20 9.10
N ILE A 406 -30.13 1.00 8.97
CA ILE A 406 -29.66 2.02 8.03
C ILE A 406 -28.18 2.33 8.30
N ARG A 407 -27.81 2.60 9.55
CA ARG A 407 -26.42 2.92 9.94
C ARG A 407 -25.46 1.81 9.53
N TRP A 408 -25.80 0.56 9.83
CA TRP A 408 -24.98 -0.59 9.47
C TRP A 408 -24.87 -0.79 7.95
N VAL A 409 -25.99 -0.74 7.21
CA VAL A 409 -25.98 -0.87 5.74
C VAL A 409 -25.16 0.26 5.11
N MET A 410 -25.31 1.49 5.59
CA MET A 410 -24.57 2.64 5.10
C MET A 410 -23.07 2.53 5.39
N TYR A 411 -22.69 2.01 6.55
CA TYR A 411 -21.29 1.71 6.88
C TYR A 411 -20.69 0.74 5.85
N GLU A 412 -21.35 -0.41 5.61
CA GLU A 412 -20.86 -1.41 4.66
C GLU A 412 -20.83 -0.88 3.21
N CYS A 413 -21.86 -0.12 2.81
CA CYS A 413 -21.91 0.49 1.49
C CYS A 413 -20.79 1.51 1.27
N ARG A 414 -20.42 2.29 2.29
CA ARG A 414 -19.29 3.23 2.23
C ARG A 414 -17.95 2.50 2.25
N LYS A 415 -17.81 1.47 3.08
CA LYS A 415 -16.57 0.68 3.22
C LYS A 415 -16.20 -0.04 1.92
N TRP A 416 -17.18 -0.66 1.28
CA TRP A 416 -16.97 -1.51 0.10
C TRP A 416 -17.40 -0.86 -1.22
N ASN A 417 -17.74 0.44 -1.20
CA ASN A 417 -18.26 1.18 -2.36
C ASN A 417 -19.43 0.46 -3.06
N LEU A 418 -20.35 -0.11 -2.29
CA LEU A 418 -21.48 -0.86 -2.84
C LEU A 418 -22.49 0.10 -3.49
N ILE A 419 -23.06 -0.31 -4.62
CA ILE A 419 -24.06 0.42 -5.38
C ILE A 419 -25.40 -0.34 -5.39
N TRP A 420 -26.51 0.40 -5.39
CA TRP A 420 -27.85 -0.18 -5.47
C TRP A 420 -28.15 -0.65 -6.89
N VAL A 421 -28.48 -1.94 -7.03
CA VAL A 421 -28.74 -2.61 -8.32
C VAL A 421 -30.14 -3.19 -8.43
N GLY A 422 -30.92 -3.13 -7.35
CA GLY A 422 -32.28 -3.65 -7.29
C GLY A 422 -32.92 -3.35 -5.94
N GLN A 423 -34.22 -3.66 -5.82
CA GLN A 423 -34.93 -3.51 -4.54
C GLN A 423 -34.22 -4.32 -3.45
N ASN A 424 -33.78 -3.62 -2.39
CA ASN A 424 -33.04 -4.19 -1.25
C ASN A 424 -31.73 -4.92 -1.66
N ARG A 425 -31.20 -4.64 -2.86
CA ARG A 425 -30.00 -5.29 -3.40
C ARG A 425 -28.90 -4.28 -3.68
N VAL A 426 -27.73 -4.58 -3.14
CA VAL A 426 -26.49 -3.87 -3.41
C VAL A 426 -25.48 -4.80 -4.06
N ALA A 427 -24.57 -4.26 -4.86
CA ALA A 427 -23.48 -5.00 -5.48
C ALA A 427 -22.16 -4.20 -5.38
N PRO A 428 -21.00 -4.88 -5.36
CA PRO A 428 -19.73 -4.21 -5.60
C PRO A 428 -19.71 -3.66 -7.04
N LEU A 429 -18.95 -2.58 -7.25
CA LEU A 429 -18.66 -2.07 -8.59
C LEU A 429 -17.97 -3.14 -9.43
N GLU A 430 -18.35 -3.28 -10.69
CA GLU A 430 -17.71 -4.15 -11.67
C GLU A 430 -16.38 -3.56 -12.17
N PRO A 431 -15.43 -4.37 -12.69
CA PRO A 431 -14.12 -3.86 -13.05
C PRO A 431 -14.15 -2.77 -14.14
N ASP A 432 -15.06 -2.84 -15.10
CA ASP A 432 -15.23 -1.82 -16.14
C ASP A 432 -15.87 -0.53 -15.60
N GLU A 433 -16.68 -0.62 -14.54
CA GLU A 433 -17.19 0.55 -13.82
C GLU A 433 -16.07 1.25 -13.04
N VAL A 434 -15.14 0.47 -12.46
CA VAL A 434 -13.94 0.99 -11.79
C VAL A 434 -12.98 1.65 -12.80
N GLU A 435 -12.76 1.03 -13.98
CA GLU A 435 -12.00 1.62 -15.08
C GLU A 435 -12.59 2.98 -15.50
N TYR A 436 -13.91 3.03 -15.67
CA TYR A 436 -14.63 4.26 -16.01
C TYR A 436 -14.45 5.36 -14.95
N LEU A 437 -14.61 5.03 -13.65
CA LEU A 437 -14.42 6.01 -12.56
C LEU A 437 -12.99 6.53 -12.44
N LEU A 438 -12.01 5.71 -12.82
CA LEU A 438 -10.59 6.08 -12.84
C LEU A 438 -10.17 6.79 -14.13
N GLY A 439 -11.04 6.86 -15.15
CA GLY A 439 -10.78 7.54 -16.41
C GLY A 439 -9.95 6.72 -17.42
N PHE A 440 -9.87 5.41 -17.22
CA PHE A 440 -9.27 4.47 -18.19
C PHE A 440 -10.24 4.16 -19.34
N PRO A 441 -9.72 3.71 -20.49
CA PRO A 441 -10.56 3.12 -21.53
C PRO A 441 -11.36 1.93 -20.98
N ARG A 442 -12.56 1.72 -21.53
CA ARG A 442 -13.35 0.53 -21.19
C ARG A 442 -12.58 -0.74 -21.56
N ASP A 443 -12.64 -1.74 -20.69
CA ASP A 443 -11.96 -3.04 -20.85
C ASP A 443 -10.43 -2.95 -20.83
N HIS A 444 -9.85 -1.85 -20.32
CA HIS A 444 -8.39 -1.64 -20.26
C HIS A 444 -7.63 -2.77 -19.55
N THR A 445 -8.21 -3.34 -18.49
CA THR A 445 -7.61 -4.44 -17.72
C THR A 445 -8.24 -5.81 -18.03
N ARG A 446 -9.09 -5.89 -19.05
CA ARG A 446 -9.78 -7.14 -19.43
C ARG A 446 -8.78 -8.20 -19.88
N GLY A 447 -9.09 -9.47 -19.61
CA GLY A 447 -8.24 -10.62 -19.92
C GLY A 447 -7.51 -11.20 -18.71
N TRP A 448 -7.62 -10.56 -17.55
CA TRP A 448 -7.05 -11.02 -16.28
C TRP A 448 -8.13 -11.41 -15.26
N SER A 449 -7.73 -12.12 -14.20
CA SER A 449 -8.63 -12.50 -13.13
C SER A 449 -9.25 -11.26 -12.47
N ARG A 450 -10.49 -11.40 -11.99
CA ARG A 450 -11.21 -10.31 -11.33
C ARG A 450 -10.41 -9.69 -10.18
N THR A 451 -9.71 -10.51 -9.40
CA THR A 451 -8.85 -10.08 -8.28
C THR A 451 -7.66 -9.24 -8.77
N GLU A 452 -6.95 -9.68 -9.81
CA GLU A 452 -5.82 -8.93 -10.35
C GLU A 452 -6.27 -7.60 -10.96
N ARG A 453 -7.43 -7.57 -11.63
CA ARG A 453 -8.02 -6.33 -12.15
C ARG A 453 -8.26 -5.31 -11.04
N TYR A 454 -8.93 -5.68 -9.94
CA TYR A 454 -9.16 -4.76 -8.83
C TYR A 454 -7.87 -4.30 -8.15
N LYS A 455 -6.91 -5.21 -7.96
CA LYS A 455 -5.61 -4.89 -7.37
C LYS A 455 -4.87 -3.83 -8.20
N SER A 456 -4.81 -4.02 -9.52
CA SER A 456 -4.16 -3.08 -10.43
C SER A 456 -4.89 -1.74 -10.52
N LEU A 457 -6.23 -1.75 -10.57
CA LEU A 457 -7.05 -0.54 -10.65
C LEU A 457 -6.99 0.30 -9.35
N GLY A 458 -7.16 -0.33 -8.18
CA GLY A 458 -7.14 0.37 -6.89
C GLY A 458 -5.85 1.15 -6.62
N ASN A 459 -4.72 0.63 -7.15
CA ASN A 459 -3.39 1.22 -7.02
C ASN A 459 -3.00 2.17 -8.17
N SER A 460 -3.85 2.35 -9.17
CA SER A 460 -3.54 3.20 -10.34
C SER A 460 -3.80 4.70 -10.11
N PHE A 461 -3.39 5.54 -11.05
CA PHE A 461 -3.77 6.95 -11.05
C PHE A 461 -5.25 7.14 -11.39
N GLN A 462 -5.84 8.23 -10.88
CA GLN A 462 -7.05 8.78 -11.48
C GLN A 462 -6.63 9.63 -12.68
N VAL A 463 -6.96 9.17 -13.89
CA VAL A 463 -6.43 9.68 -15.17
C VAL A 463 -6.79 11.15 -15.37
N ASP A 464 -8.02 11.56 -15.10
CA ASP A 464 -8.47 12.94 -15.38
C ASP A 464 -7.81 13.98 -14.45
N THR A 465 -7.51 13.60 -13.20
CA THR A 465 -6.79 14.43 -12.22
C THR A 465 -5.36 14.65 -12.69
N VAL A 466 -4.66 13.55 -13.04
CA VAL A 466 -3.28 13.61 -13.54
C VAL A 466 -3.23 14.35 -14.87
N ALA A 467 -4.16 14.09 -15.79
CA ALA A 467 -4.23 14.78 -17.07
C ALA A 467 -4.43 16.29 -16.91
N TYR A 468 -5.26 16.74 -15.97
CA TYR A 468 -5.40 18.17 -15.68
C TYR A 468 -4.05 18.81 -15.28
N GLN A 469 -3.26 18.13 -14.45
CA GLN A 469 -1.95 18.63 -14.03
C GLN A 469 -0.90 18.56 -15.16
N LEU A 470 -0.95 17.53 -16.00
CA LEU A 470 -0.05 17.33 -17.15
C LEU A 470 -0.43 18.15 -18.39
N SER A 471 -1.64 18.71 -18.44
CA SER A 471 -2.21 19.41 -19.61
C SER A 471 -1.31 20.53 -20.15
N VAL A 472 -0.57 21.22 -19.26
CA VAL A 472 0.40 22.26 -19.62
C VAL A 472 1.52 21.78 -20.55
N LEU A 473 1.81 20.47 -20.55
CA LEU A 473 2.85 19.89 -21.40
C LEU A 473 2.43 19.85 -22.88
N ARG A 474 1.13 19.91 -23.19
CA ARG A 474 0.64 19.85 -24.58
C ARG A 474 1.22 20.97 -25.43
N ASP A 475 1.17 22.19 -24.92
CA ASP A 475 1.62 23.36 -25.67
C ASP A 475 3.15 23.54 -25.57
N LEU A 476 3.78 22.96 -24.54
CA LEU A 476 5.24 22.96 -24.37
C LEU A 476 5.95 21.96 -25.30
N TYR A 477 5.30 20.85 -25.64
CA TYR A 477 5.87 19.75 -26.42
C TYR A 477 4.99 19.38 -27.63
N PRO A 478 4.83 20.29 -28.62
CA PRO A 478 3.97 20.06 -29.79
C PRO A 478 4.43 18.89 -30.68
N ASN A 479 5.72 18.55 -30.62
CA ASN A 479 6.33 17.45 -31.37
C ASN A 479 6.33 16.12 -30.59
N GLY A 480 5.74 16.10 -29.40
CA GLY A 480 5.73 14.95 -28.51
C GLY A 480 6.81 14.99 -27.44
N ILE A 481 6.73 14.02 -26.54
CA ILE A 481 7.42 13.99 -25.25
C ILE A 481 8.12 12.64 -25.03
N ARG A 482 9.27 12.66 -24.35
CA ARG A 482 9.99 11.46 -23.87
C ARG A 482 9.78 11.28 -22.39
N VAL A 483 9.31 10.11 -21.99
CA VAL A 483 8.82 9.86 -20.62
C VAL A 483 9.64 8.78 -19.94
N LEU A 484 10.07 9.04 -18.70
CA LEU A 484 10.51 8.03 -17.76
C LEU A 484 9.39 7.79 -16.74
N SER A 485 8.75 6.63 -16.82
CA SER A 485 7.58 6.28 -16.00
C SER A 485 7.98 5.23 -14.97
N LEU A 486 8.17 5.66 -13.73
CA LEU A 486 8.57 4.81 -12.61
C LEU A 486 7.34 4.33 -11.85
N PHE A 487 7.26 3.02 -11.58
CA PHE A 487 6.08 2.40 -10.95
C PHE A 487 4.82 2.65 -11.80
N SER A 488 4.95 2.40 -13.11
CA SER A 488 3.96 2.81 -14.12
C SER A 488 2.61 2.09 -13.98
N GLY A 489 2.56 0.93 -13.32
CA GLY A 489 1.34 0.16 -13.11
C GLY A 489 0.68 -0.16 -14.45
N ILE A 490 -0.63 0.11 -14.54
CA ILE A 490 -1.42 -0.12 -15.76
C ILE A 490 -1.34 1.04 -16.76
N GLY A 491 -0.36 1.95 -16.64
CA GLY A 491 -0.14 3.00 -17.63
C GLY A 491 -0.97 4.28 -17.42
N GLY A 492 -1.33 4.62 -16.18
CA GLY A 492 -2.22 5.76 -15.93
C GLY A 492 -1.68 7.11 -16.43
N ALA A 493 -0.36 7.30 -16.41
CA ALA A 493 0.29 8.50 -16.92
C ALA A 493 0.28 8.55 -18.45
N GLU A 494 0.57 7.43 -19.09
CA GLU A 494 0.62 7.23 -20.54
C GLU A 494 -0.78 7.41 -21.15
N VAL A 495 -1.81 6.84 -20.50
CA VAL A 495 -3.22 7.06 -20.85
C VAL A 495 -3.60 8.54 -20.71
N ALA A 496 -3.18 9.22 -19.65
CA ALA A 496 -3.44 10.65 -19.46
C ALA A 496 -2.78 11.50 -20.57
N LEU A 497 -1.51 11.25 -20.89
CA LEU A 497 -0.78 11.95 -21.96
C LEU A 497 -1.42 11.71 -23.33
N HIS A 498 -1.81 10.46 -23.62
CA HIS A 498 -2.49 10.11 -24.86
C HIS A 498 -3.85 10.83 -24.99
N ARG A 499 -4.66 10.83 -23.93
CA ARG A 499 -5.97 11.54 -23.92
C ARG A 499 -5.82 13.05 -24.04
N LEU A 500 -4.69 13.62 -23.60
CA LEU A 500 -4.35 15.04 -23.82
C LEU A 500 -3.91 15.36 -25.26
N GLY A 501 -3.75 14.34 -26.13
CA GLY A 501 -3.21 14.49 -27.48
C GLY A 501 -1.70 14.72 -27.52
N ILE A 502 -0.99 14.44 -26.42
CA ILE A 502 0.47 14.58 -26.34
C ILE A 502 1.09 13.29 -26.90
N LYS A 503 1.81 13.42 -28.01
CA LYS A 503 2.49 12.28 -28.63
C LYS A 503 3.62 11.80 -27.73
N MET A 504 3.69 10.51 -27.44
CA MET A 504 4.83 9.92 -26.74
C MET A 504 5.81 9.39 -27.78
N THR A 505 6.99 10.00 -27.90
CA THR A 505 7.99 9.57 -28.89
C THR A 505 8.84 8.42 -28.38
N ALA A 506 9.12 8.40 -27.08
CA ALA A 506 9.77 7.29 -26.41
C ALA A 506 9.34 7.24 -24.93
N VAL A 507 9.08 6.04 -24.42
CA VAL A 507 8.71 5.79 -23.02
C VAL A 507 9.63 4.72 -22.46
N LEU A 508 10.32 5.03 -21.36
CA LEU A 508 10.98 4.05 -20.52
C LEU A 508 10.08 3.78 -19.31
N SER A 509 9.37 2.65 -19.35
CA SER A 509 8.42 2.22 -18.31
C SER A 509 9.08 1.25 -17.34
N VAL A 510 8.86 1.45 -16.03
CA VAL A 510 9.43 0.62 -14.97
C VAL A 510 8.31 0.07 -14.10
N GLU A 511 8.06 -1.24 -14.18
CA GLU A 511 6.93 -1.88 -13.50
C GLU A 511 7.25 -3.33 -13.14
N ILE A 512 7.05 -3.67 -11.85
CA ILE A 512 7.41 -4.99 -11.30
C ILE A 512 6.44 -6.09 -11.69
N SER A 513 5.14 -5.78 -11.79
CA SER A 513 4.11 -6.77 -12.11
C SER A 513 4.09 -7.08 -13.62
N PRO A 514 4.31 -8.35 -14.03
CA PRO A 514 4.23 -8.73 -15.43
C PRO A 514 2.81 -8.56 -16.01
N ILE A 515 1.78 -8.62 -15.16
CA ILE A 515 0.38 -8.37 -15.54
C ILE A 515 0.22 -6.91 -15.96
N ASN A 516 0.70 -5.98 -15.14
CA ASN A 516 0.63 -4.54 -15.40
C ASN A 516 1.41 -4.14 -16.66
N ARG A 517 2.62 -4.69 -16.83
CA ARG A 517 3.42 -4.54 -18.06
C ARG A 517 2.65 -5.01 -19.29
N THR A 518 1.98 -6.15 -19.19
CA THR A 518 1.18 -6.69 -20.30
C THR A 518 -0.06 -5.84 -20.61
N ILE A 519 -0.71 -5.27 -19.59
CA ILE A 519 -1.81 -4.31 -19.78
C ILE A 519 -1.32 -3.06 -20.52
N LEU A 520 -0.21 -2.46 -20.08
CA LEU A 520 0.37 -1.28 -20.74
C LEU A 520 0.77 -1.59 -22.19
N ARG A 521 1.45 -2.72 -22.45
CA ARG A 521 1.80 -3.16 -23.81
C ARG A 521 0.58 -3.35 -24.70
N SER A 522 -0.45 -4.03 -24.18
CA SER A 522 -1.67 -4.25 -24.96
C SER A 522 -2.34 -2.91 -25.32
N TRP A 523 -2.42 -1.98 -24.37
CA TRP A 523 -2.90 -0.63 -24.64
C TRP A 523 -2.03 0.13 -25.65
N TRP A 524 -0.71 0.01 -25.56
CA TRP A 524 0.25 0.64 -26.47
C TRP A 524 0.00 0.19 -27.92
N ASP A 525 -0.17 -1.12 -28.12
CA ASP A 525 -0.44 -1.71 -29.44
C ASP A 525 -1.85 -1.34 -29.95
N GLN A 526 -2.87 -1.45 -29.10
CA GLN A 526 -4.26 -1.16 -29.46
C GLN A 526 -4.49 0.30 -29.86
N THR A 527 -3.76 1.23 -29.25
CA THR A 527 -3.85 2.66 -29.57
C THR A 527 -2.96 3.08 -30.75
N GLY A 528 -2.19 2.16 -31.32
CA GLY A 528 -1.32 2.42 -32.47
C GLY A 528 -0.25 3.46 -32.19
N GLN A 529 0.34 3.45 -30.98
CA GLN A 529 1.41 4.37 -30.63
C GLN A 529 2.59 4.22 -31.60
N VAL A 530 3.07 5.34 -32.14
CA VAL A 530 4.18 5.37 -33.10
C VAL A 530 5.56 5.49 -32.45
N GLY A 531 5.60 5.81 -31.15
CA GLY A 531 6.84 5.93 -30.39
C GLY A 531 7.41 4.56 -30.01
N GLU A 532 8.55 4.59 -29.31
CA GLU A 532 9.16 3.38 -28.75
C GLU A 532 8.78 3.20 -27.27
N LEU A 533 8.38 1.99 -26.89
CA LEU A 533 8.20 1.58 -25.49
C LEU A 533 9.34 0.64 -25.08
N GLU A 534 10.19 1.10 -24.16
CA GLU A 534 11.21 0.29 -23.49
C GLU A 534 10.73 -0.03 -22.06
N GLU A 535 10.78 -1.30 -21.66
CA GLU A 535 10.33 -1.74 -20.33
C GLU A 535 11.50 -2.24 -19.48
N VAL A 536 11.45 -1.95 -18.19
CA VAL A 536 12.36 -2.48 -17.17
C VAL A 536 11.52 -3.01 -16.01
N ASP A 537 11.80 -4.22 -15.57
CA ASP A 537 10.97 -4.89 -14.56
C ASP A 537 11.15 -4.27 -13.16
N ASP A 538 12.38 -3.98 -12.75
CA ASP A 538 12.69 -3.49 -11.41
C ASP A 538 13.35 -2.10 -11.45
N VAL A 539 12.90 -1.20 -10.58
CA VAL A 539 13.50 0.11 -10.36
C VAL A 539 14.97 0.02 -9.94
N GLN A 540 15.38 -1.07 -9.30
CA GLN A 540 16.78 -1.34 -8.96
C GLN A 540 17.65 -1.60 -10.21
N CYS A 541 17.05 -2.12 -11.28
CA CYS A 541 17.72 -2.38 -12.55
C CYS A 541 17.88 -1.11 -13.41
N VAL A 542 17.27 0.01 -13.02
CA VAL A 542 17.49 1.32 -13.64
C VAL A 542 18.84 1.88 -13.19
N THR A 543 19.88 1.47 -13.90
CA THR A 543 21.27 1.90 -13.69
C THR A 543 21.61 3.12 -14.54
N ASP A 544 22.70 3.81 -14.20
CA ASP A 544 23.25 4.92 -14.98
C ASP A 544 23.45 4.53 -16.45
N ALA A 545 23.89 3.30 -16.73
CA ALA A 545 24.11 2.80 -18.09
C ALA A 545 22.79 2.66 -18.89
N VAL A 546 21.70 2.24 -18.23
CA VAL A 546 20.37 2.18 -18.87
C VAL A 546 19.90 3.58 -19.22
N LEU A 547 20.04 4.53 -18.30
CA LEU A 547 19.66 5.92 -18.50
C LEU A 547 20.53 6.60 -19.58
N GLU A 548 21.85 6.41 -19.55
CA GLU A 548 22.77 6.92 -20.57
C GLU A 548 22.45 6.36 -21.96
N ARG A 549 22.16 5.06 -22.08
CA ARG A 549 21.76 4.43 -23.34
C ARG A 549 20.48 5.06 -23.89
N PHE A 550 19.46 5.23 -23.04
CA PHE A 550 18.20 5.83 -23.45
C PHE A 550 18.40 7.28 -23.88
N ILE A 551 19.12 8.08 -23.09
CA ILE A 551 19.41 9.49 -23.39
C ILE A 551 20.22 9.61 -24.69
N ALA A 552 21.20 8.75 -24.92
CA ALA A 552 21.99 8.75 -26.15
C ALA A 552 21.16 8.39 -27.40
N ARG A 553 20.17 7.50 -27.25
CA ARG A 553 19.28 7.08 -28.35
C ARG A 553 18.18 8.10 -28.65
N HIS A 554 17.57 8.67 -27.60
CA HIS A 554 16.32 9.44 -27.69
C HIS A 554 16.49 10.94 -27.38
N GLY A 555 17.67 11.36 -26.93
CA GLY A 555 18.02 12.77 -26.69
C GLY A 555 17.55 13.35 -25.35
N GLY A 556 17.33 12.52 -24.33
CA GLY A 556 16.92 12.96 -23.00
C GLY A 556 15.52 12.52 -22.57
N PHE A 557 15.10 13.00 -21.40
CA PHE A 557 13.74 12.85 -20.88
C PHE A 557 13.12 14.22 -20.67
N ASP A 558 11.87 14.38 -21.08
CA ASP A 558 11.13 15.62 -20.87
C ASP A 558 10.28 15.55 -19.60
N LEU A 559 9.82 14.34 -19.24
CA LEU A 559 9.02 14.06 -18.05
C LEU A 559 9.54 12.81 -17.31
N VAL A 560 9.78 12.94 -16.01
CA VAL A 560 10.00 11.83 -15.07
C VAL A 560 8.81 11.72 -14.14
N ILE A 561 7.97 10.71 -14.32
CA ILE A 561 6.72 10.53 -13.58
C ILE A 561 6.74 9.26 -12.74
N GLY A 562 6.12 9.26 -11.56
CA GLY A 562 5.90 8.05 -10.79
C GLY A 562 4.97 8.22 -9.61
N GLY A 563 4.33 7.13 -9.19
CA GLY A 563 3.48 7.06 -8.00
C GLY A 563 3.99 5.99 -7.04
N SER A 564 3.99 6.23 -5.73
CA SER A 564 4.39 5.18 -4.79
C SER A 564 3.36 4.04 -4.83
N PRO A 565 3.76 2.75 -4.92
CA PRO A 565 2.82 1.64 -4.80
C PRO A 565 2.20 1.65 -3.39
N CYS A 566 0.89 1.89 -3.33
CA CYS A 566 0.16 2.28 -2.13
C CYS A 566 -0.26 1.12 -1.20
N ASN A 567 0.53 0.05 -1.05
CA ASN A 567 0.08 -1.11 -0.26
C ASN A 567 0.19 -0.95 1.28
N ASN A 568 1.11 -0.11 1.79
CA ASN A 568 1.32 0.07 3.25
C ASN A 568 1.03 1.49 3.77
N LEU A 569 0.47 2.38 2.94
CA LEU A 569 0.16 3.78 3.30
C LEU A 569 -1.34 4.10 3.24
N ALA A 570 -2.16 3.19 2.70
CA ALA A 570 -3.61 3.29 2.78
C ALA A 570 -4.09 2.76 4.15
N GLY A 571 -5.06 3.44 4.76
CA GLY A 571 -5.52 3.21 6.15
C GLY A 571 -6.11 1.83 6.46
N SER A 572 -6.15 0.91 5.50
CA SER A 572 -6.64 -0.48 5.66
C SER A 572 -5.60 -1.45 6.23
N ASN A 573 -4.30 -1.11 6.29
CA ASN A 573 -3.25 -1.93 6.89
C ASN A 573 -2.64 -1.26 8.14
N ARG A 574 -3.45 -1.06 9.20
CA ARG A 574 -3.07 -0.31 10.42
C ARG A 574 -1.95 -0.98 11.24
N HIS A 575 -1.61 -2.25 10.98
CA HIS A 575 -0.63 -3.04 11.74
C HIS A 575 0.82 -3.00 11.22
N HIS A 576 1.10 -2.41 10.05
CA HIS A 576 2.48 -2.20 9.55
C HIS A 576 2.73 -0.72 9.22
N ARG A 577 2.68 0.15 10.23
CA ARG A 577 3.08 1.57 10.09
C ARG A 577 4.59 1.74 10.30
N ASP A 578 5.41 1.14 9.45
CA ASP A 578 6.86 1.32 9.55
C ASP A 578 7.35 2.66 8.98
N GLY A 579 6.48 3.68 8.85
CA GLY A 579 6.88 5.01 8.39
C GLY A 579 7.81 4.98 7.17
N LEU A 580 8.85 5.82 7.17
CA LEU A 580 9.88 5.82 6.12
C LEU A 580 10.93 4.69 6.24
N SER A 581 10.78 3.82 7.23
CA SER A 581 11.61 2.63 7.48
C SER A 581 11.03 1.33 6.91
N GLY A 582 9.76 1.33 6.46
CA GLY A 582 9.14 0.16 5.82
C GLY A 582 9.62 -0.09 4.39
N GLU A 583 9.53 -1.35 3.92
CA GLU A 583 10.01 -1.80 2.61
C GLU A 583 9.53 -0.93 1.43
N HIS A 584 8.31 -0.38 1.48
CA HIS A 584 7.76 0.47 0.41
C HIS A 584 8.26 1.93 0.43
N SER A 585 8.72 2.43 1.57
CA SER A 585 9.32 3.78 1.68
C SER A 585 10.71 3.86 1.04
N SER A 586 11.35 2.70 0.81
CA SER A 586 12.59 2.59 0.03
C SER A 586 12.41 3.04 -1.42
N LEU A 587 11.23 2.81 -2.00
CA LEU A 587 10.94 3.07 -3.41
C LEU A 587 10.95 4.57 -3.75
N PHE A 588 10.57 5.42 -2.79
CA PHE A 588 10.73 6.87 -2.93
C PHE A 588 12.20 7.26 -3.14
N TYR A 589 13.12 6.65 -2.41
CA TYR A 589 14.56 6.94 -2.57
C TYR A 589 15.08 6.45 -3.93
N HIS A 590 14.51 5.38 -4.49
CA HIS A 590 14.81 4.98 -5.87
C HIS A 590 14.30 6.00 -6.90
N TYR A 591 13.09 6.55 -6.72
CA TYR A 591 12.59 7.65 -7.55
C TYR A 591 13.55 8.85 -7.51
N PHE A 592 13.90 9.32 -6.30
CA PHE A 592 14.81 10.45 -6.13
C PHE A 592 16.21 10.18 -6.73
N ARG A 593 16.77 8.98 -6.48
CA ARG A 593 18.06 8.56 -7.06
C ARG A 593 18.03 8.67 -8.58
N ILE A 594 17.00 8.11 -9.22
CA ILE A 594 16.88 8.11 -10.68
C ILE A 594 16.70 9.53 -11.20
N LEU A 595 15.83 10.33 -10.57
CA LEU A 595 15.62 11.73 -10.95
C LEU A 595 16.93 12.54 -10.89
N ASP A 596 17.72 12.41 -9.81
CA ASP A 596 18.99 13.13 -9.67
C ASP A 596 20.00 12.68 -10.75
N VAL A 597 20.09 11.38 -11.04
CA VAL A 597 20.96 10.86 -12.12
C VAL A 597 20.52 11.40 -13.48
N VAL A 598 19.23 11.34 -13.81
CA VAL A 598 18.70 11.87 -15.08
C VAL A 598 19.04 13.36 -15.21
N ARG A 599 18.79 14.17 -14.17
CA ARG A 599 19.11 15.61 -14.20
C ARG A 599 20.61 15.86 -14.37
N ASN A 600 21.46 15.11 -13.69
CA ASN A 600 22.91 15.25 -13.79
C ASN A 600 23.45 14.82 -15.17
N LEU A 601 22.85 13.80 -15.80
CA LEU A 601 23.19 13.36 -17.15
C LEU A 601 22.74 14.40 -18.18
N MET A 602 21.51 14.88 -18.07
CA MET A 602 20.96 15.87 -19.00
C MET A 602 21.66 17.23 -18.91
N ALA A 603 22.20 17.61 -17.75
CA ALA A 603 22.99 18.84 -17.62
C ALA A 603 24.34 18.81 -18.36
N ARG A 604 24.75 17.64 -18.88
CA ARG A 604 26.00 17.47 -19.66
C ARG A 604 25.77 17.54 -21.18
N TYR A 605 24.52 17.46 -21.62
CA TYR A 605 24.08 17.63 -23.00
C TYR A 605 23.58 19.06 -23.18
#